data_AF-A0A5J5JZ69-F1
#
_entry.id   AF-A0A5J5JZ69-F1
#
_cell.length_a   1.000
_cell.length_b   1.000
_cell.length_c   1.000
_cell.angle_alpha   90.00
_cell.angle_beta   90.00
_cell.angle_gamma   90.00
#
_symmetry.space_group_name_H-M   'P 1'
#
loop_
_entity.id
_entity.type
_entity.pdbx_description
1 polymer ?
#
loop_
_entity_poly.entity_id
_entity_poly.type
_entity_poly.pdbx_seq_one_letter_code
_entity_poly.pdbx_strand_id
1 'polypeptide(L)'
;MSKPFCALAGVGPYAIAKANEVYEDMALRGRRLVGRMTREAAQEFQETAHELEDLSRTARRTQEMEEREKARETATQQTPATQTQARSRAAATRA
;
A
#
# COMPACT_ATOMS: atom_id res chain seq x y z
N MET A 1 16.16 74.08 7.62
CA MET A 1 16.26 73.06 6.55
C MET A 1 16.02 71.68 7.15
N SER A 2 14.81 71.13 7.07
CA SER A 2 14.51 69.76 7.51
C SER A 2 14.46 68.85 6.28
N LYS A 3 15.57 68.21 5.96
CA LYS A 3 15.70 67.23 4.86
C LYS A 3 15.75 65.75 5.29
N PRO A 4 15.96 65.34 6.57
CA PRO A 4 16.13 63.91 6.87
C PRO A 4 14.81 63.13 6.83
N PHE A 5 13.69 63.75 7.18
CA PHE A 5 12.38 63.07 7.21
C PHE A 5 11.86 62.71 5.81
N CYS A 6 12.03 63.57 4.80
CA CYS A 6 11.56 63.28 3.44
C CYS A 6 12.37 62.17 2.74
N ALA A 7 13.66 62.03 3.05
CA ALA A 7 14.49 60.96 2.50
C ALA A 7 14.13 59.59 3.12
N LEU A 8 13.83 59.56 4.42
CA LEU A 8 13.44 58.33 5.12
C LEU A 8 12.04 57.84 4.73
N ALA A 9 11.13 58.75 4.38
CA ALA A 9 9.76 58.45 3.99
C ALA A 9 9.65 57.54 2.74
N GLY A 10 10.66 57.55 1.84
CA GLY A 10 10.70 56.64 0.69
C GLY A 10 11.33 55.27 0.99
N VAL A 11 12.23 55.20 1.96
CA VAL A 11 12.98 53.97 2.30
C VAL A 11 12.09 52.94 2.99
N GLY A 12 11.16 53.38 3.85
CA GLY A 12 10.23 52.48 4.55
C GLY A 12 9.35 51.65 3.59
N PRO A 13 8.56 52.30 2.70
CA PRO A 13 7.74 51.60 1.71
C PRO A 13 8.57 50.71 0.77
N TYR A 14 9.76 51.16 0.36
CA TYR A 14 10.67 50.39 -0.49
C TYR A 14 11.17 49.12 0.22
N ALA A 15 11.59 49.22 1.48
CA ALA A 15 12.05 48.08 2.26
C ALA A 15 10.93 47.05 2.48
N ILE A 16 9.70 47.50 2.73
CA ILE A 16 8.52 46.62 2.85
C ILE A 16 8.24 45.90 1.52
N ALA A 17 8.29 46.63 0.39
CA ALA A 17 8.09 46.02 -0.93
C ALA A 17 9.13 44.94 -1.22
N LYS A 18 10.41 45.20 -0.91
CA LYS A 18 11.48 44.19 -1.07
C LYS A 18 11.35 43.01 -0.12
N ALA A 19 10.93 43.23 1.12
CA ALA A 19 10.65 42.15 2.05
C ALA A 19 9.52 41.25 1.53
N ASN A 20 8.45 41.84 0.99
CA ASN A 20 7.32 41.10 0.41
C ASN A 20 7.75 40.29 -0.82
N GLU A 21 8.53 40.88 -1.74
CA GLU A 21 9.08 40.14 -2.90
C GLU A 21 9.86 38.89 -2.48
N VAL A 22 10.72 39.03 -1.47
CA VAL A 22 11.55 37.93 -0.94
C VAL A 22 10.68 36.88 -0.25
N TYR A 23 9.66 37.30 0.50
CA TYR A 23 8.71 36.40 1.14
C TYR A 23 7.93 35.56 0.11
N GLU A 24 7.37 36.20 -0.92
CA GLU A 24 6.63 35.53 -1.98
C GLU A 24 7.50 34.52 -2.73
N ASP A 25 8.74 34.87 -3.06
CA ASP A 25 9.67 33.95 -3.74
C ASP A 25 10.01 32.73 -2.84
N MET A 26 10.19 32.94 -1.53
CA MET A 26 10.34 31.84 -0.58
C MET A 26 9.08 30.98 -0.48
N ALA A 27 7.89 31.57 -0.45
CA ALA A 27 6.63 30.83 -0.39
C ALA A 27 6.42 29.96 -1.64
N LEU A 28 6.73 30.50 -2.84
CA LEU A 28 6.68 29.76 -4.09
C LEU A 28 7.67 28.60 -4.12
N ARG A 29 8.92 28.82 -3.69
CA ARG A 29 9.93 27.75 -3.59
C ARG A 29 9.54 26.69 -2.58
N GLY A 30 9.07 27.09 -1.40
CA GLY A 30 8.60 26.20 -0.35
C GLY A 30 7.48 25.30 -0.84
N ARG A 31 6.45 25.86 -1.50
CA ARG A 31 5.35 25.08 -2.07
C ARG A 31 5.83 24.06 -3.09
N ARG A 32 6.76 24.42 -3.97
CA ARG A 32 7.33 23.49 -4.97
C ARG A 32 8.13 22.36 -4.33
N LEU A 33 8.86 22.65 -3.26
CA LEU A 33 9.65 21.65 -2.54
C LEU A 33 8.75 20.67 -1.80
N VAL A 34 7.79 21.18 -1.01
CA VAL A 34 6.80 20.34 -0.32
C VAL A 34 6.01 19.49 -1.32
N GLY A 35 5.57 20.09 -2.43
CA GLY A 35 4.85 19.34 -3.47
C GLY A 35 5.65 18.20 -4.08
N ARG A 36 6.97 18.36 -4.26
CA ARG A 36 7.86 17.27 -4.72
C ARG A 36 8.00 16.19 -3.66
N MET A 37 8.32 16.55 -2.42
CA MET A 37 8.46 15.60 -1.31
C MET A 37 7.17 14.81 -1.06
N THR A 38 6.01 15.46 -1.09
CA THR A 38 4.71 14.78 -0.94
C THR A 38 4.44 13.83 -2.10
N ARG A 39 4.83 14.18 -3.33
CA ARG A 39 4.67 13.30 -4.49
C ARG A 39 5.59 12.08 -4.42
N GLU A 40 6.85 12.28 -4.05
CA GLU A 40 7.83 11.20 -3.86
C GLU A 40 7.33 10.24 -2.76
N ALA A 41 6.94 10.78 -1.60
CA ALA A 41 6.36 9.97 -0.52
C ALA A 41 5.09 9.22 -0.97
N ALA A 42 4.19 9.88 -1.72
CA ALA A 42 2.99 9.22 -2.24
C ALA A 42 3.33 8.07 -3.21
N GLN A 43 4.38 8.21 -4.02
CA GLN A 43 4.83 7.17 -4.92
C GLN A 43 5.39 5.96 -4.15
N GLU A 44 6.24 6.20 -3.14
CA GLU A 44 6.79 5.13 -2.28
C GLU A 44 5.67 4.35 -1.58
N PHE A 45 4.62 5.03 -1.09
CA PHE A 45 3.46 4.36 -0.52
C PHE A 45 2.70 3.50 -1.53
N GLN A 46 2.57 3.98 -2.76
CA GLN A 46 1.87 3.25 -3.81
C GLN A 46 2.66 2.00 -4.24
N GLU A 47 3.98 2.10 -4.35
CA GLU A 47 4.87 0.96 -4.62
C GLU A 47 4.77 -0.08 -3.49
N THR A 48 4.87 0.36 -2.24
CA THR A 48 4.73 -0.52 -1.06
C THR A 48 3.36 -1.20 -1.02
N ALA A 49 2.29 -0.49 -1.38
CA ALA A 49 0.94 -1.06 -1.42
C ALA A 49 0.82 -2.16 -2.50
N HIS A 50 1.44 -1.97 -3.66
CA HIS A 50 1.47 -2.99 -4.72
C HIS A 50 2.24 -4.24 -4.29
N GLU A 51 3.41 -4.07 -3.65
CA GLU A 51 4.19 -5.20 -3.14
C GLU A 51 3.41 -5.99 -2.07
N LEU A 52 2.73 -5.30 -1.16
CA LEU A 52 1.88 -5.92 -0.15
C LEU A 52 0.69 -6.66 -0.78
N GLU A 53 0.11 -6.12 -1.85
CA GLU A 53 -0.99 -6.77 -2.56
C GLU A 53 -0.52 -8.08 -3.24
N ASP A 54 0.66 -8.07 -3.83
CA ASP A 54 1.25 -9.26 -4.45
C ASP A 54 1.65 -10.31 -3.42
N LEU A 55 2.19 -9.90 -2.28
CA LEU A 55 2.43 -10.79 -1.14
C LEU A 55 1.12 -11.38 -0.61
N SER A 56 0.06 -10.59 -0.51
CA SER A 56 -1.26 -11.08 -0.09
C SER A 56 -1.83 -12.10 -1.09
N ARG A 57 -1.71 -11.82 -2.40
CA ARG A 57 -2.14 -12.74 -3.45
C ARG A 57 -1.40 -14.06 -3.41
N THR A 58 -0.08 -14.03 -3.23
CA THR A 58 0.73 -15.25 -3.16
C THR A 58 0.40 -16.06 -1.91
N ALA A 59 0.26 -15.42 -0.74
CA ALA A 59 -0.15 -16.07 0.50
C ALA A 59 -1.54 -16.73 0.42
N ARG A 60 -2.51 -16.08 -0.25
CA ARG A 60 -3.84 -16.69 -0.47
C ARG A 60 -3.75 -17.93 -1.36
N ARG A 61 -2.97 -17.86 -2.45
CA ARG A 61 -2.80 -19.01 -3.35
C ARG A 61 -2.13 -20.19 -2.66
N THR A 62 -1.15 -19.96 -1.80
CA THR A 62 -0.50 -21.04 -1.04
C THR A 62 -1.47 -21.67 -0.06
N GLN A 63 -2.29 -20.88 0.63
CA GLN A 63 -3.33 -21.40 1.53
C GLN A 63 -4.36 -22.25 0.77
N GLU A 64 -4.86 -21.77 -0.38
CA GLU A 64 -5.80 -22.53 -1.20
C GLU A 64 -5.22 -23.86 -1.70
N MET A 65 -3.92 -23.89 -2.01
CA MET A 65 -3.22 -25.12 -2.41
C MET A 65 -3.11 -26.10 -1.24
N GLU A 66 -2.70 -25.62 -0.06
CA GLU A 66 -2.61 -26.42 1.16
C GLU A 66 -3.98 -26.98 1.58
N GLU A 67 -5.05 -26.19 1.47
CA GLU A 67 -6.41 -26.63 1.75
C GLU A 67 -6.87 -27.70 0.76
N ARG A 68 -6.55 -27.56 -0.53
CA ARG A 68 -6.86 -28.57 -1.55
C ARG A 68 -6.07 -29.86 -1.34
N GLU A 69 -4.83 -29.77 -0.89
CA GLU A 69 -4.01 -30.93 -0.58
C GLU A 69 -4.57 -31.68 0.63
N LYS A 70 -4.88 -30.97 1.72
CA LYS A 70 -5.58 -31.54 2.88
C LYS A 70 -6.91 -32.18 2.49
N ALA A 71 -7.71 -31.54 1.63
CA ALA A 71 -8.96 -32.11 1.13
C ALA A 71 -8.72 -33.42 0.34
N ARG A 72 -7.68 -33.49 -0.48
CA ARG A 72 -7.30 -34.73 -1.20
C ARG A 72 -6.83 -35.84 -0.25
N GLU A 73 -6.07 -35.49 0.79
CA GLU A 73 -5.61 -36.46 1.80
C GLU A 73 -6.79 -37.03 2.60
N THR A 74 -7.74 -36.18 3.01
CA THR A 74 -8.95 -36.65 3.69
C THR A 74 -9.84 -37.53 2.81
N ALA A 75 -9.94 -37.24 1.50
CA ALA A 75 -10.67 -38.08 0.55
C ALA A 75 -10.00 -39.44 0.31
N THR A 76 -8.66 -39.48 0.33
CA THR A 76 -7.88 -40.71 0.13
C THR A 76 -7.92 -41.61 1.37
N GLN A 77 -7.90 -41.04 2.57
CA GLN A 77 -8.00 -41.81 3.82
C GLN A 77 -9.42 -42.38 4.07
N GLN A 78 -10.47 -41.76 3.54
CA GLN A 78 -11.85 -42.27 3.68
C GLN A 78 -12.19 -43.45 2.74
N THR A 79 -11.29 -43.79 1.80
CA THR A 79 -11.52 -44.89 0.84
C THR A 79 -10.63 -46.11 1.13
N PRO A 80 -10.89 -46.85 2.24
CA PRO A 80 -10.87 -48.31 2.10
C PRO A 80 -11.96 -49.05 2.90
N ALA A 81 -13.05 -48.41 3.33
CA ALA A 81 -14.06 -49.09 4.16
C ALA A 81 -15.22 -49.75 3.38
N THR A 82 -15.55 -49.30 2.16
CA THR A 82 -16.79 -49.72 1.49
C THR A 82 -16.63 -50.93 0.56
N GLN A 83 -15.42 -51.28 0.11
CA GLN A 83 -15.23 -52.42 -0.82
C GLN A 83 -15.12 -53.78 -0.12
N THR A 84 -14.63 -53.85 1.13
CA THR A 84 -14.51 -55.13 1.86
C THR A 84 -15.87 -55.68 2.31
N GLN A 85 -16.84 -54.80 2.60
CA GLN A 85 -18.16 -55.20 3.09
C GLN A 85 -19.11 -55.72 1.97
N ALA A 86 -18.85 -55.37 0.71
CA ALA A 86 -19.61 -55.89 -0.42
C ALA A 86 -19.22 -57.34 -0.79
N ARG A 87 -17.96 -57.74 -0.55
CA ARG A 87 -17.48 -59.11 -0.83
C ARG A 87 -17.94 -60.14 0.21
N SER A 88 -18.08 -59.76 1.47
CA SER A 88 -18.53 -60.68 2.53
C SER A 88 -20.02 -61.01 2.47
N ARG A 89 -20.85 -60.12 1.89
CA ARG A 89 -22.29 -60.35 1.73
C ARG A 89 -22.67 -61.24 0.54
N ALA A 90 -21.83 -61.30 -0.50
CA ALA A 90 -22.04 -62.15 -1.66
C ALA A 90 -21.63 -63.62 -1.44
N ALA A 91 -20.80 -63.90 -0.42
CA ALA A 91 -20.37 -65.26 -0.09
C ALA A 91 -21.35 -66.01 0.84
N ALA A 92 -22.21 -65.30 1.58
CA ALA A 92 -23.13 -65.90 2.56
C ALA A 92 -24.46 -66.40 1.98
N THR A 93 -24.69 -66.26 0.66
CA THR A 93 -25.94 -66.66 -0.02
C THR A 93 -25.83 -67.98 -0.80
N ARG A 94 -24.72 -68.72 -0.64
CA ARG A 94 -24.58 -70.10 -1.12
C ARG A 94 -24.13 -71.00 0.03
N ALA A 95 -25.07 -71.43 0.85
CA ALA A 95 -24.94 -72.58 1.75
C ALA A 95 -26.32 -73.20 1.93
#